data_AF-A0A7W1AAP9-F1
#
_entry.id   AF-A0A7W1AAP9-F1
#
_cell.length_a   1.000
_cell.length_b   1.000
_cell.length_c   1.000
_cell.angle_alpha   90.00
_cell.angle_beta   90.00
_cell.angle_gamma   90.00
#
_symmetry.space_group_name_H-M   'P 1'
#
loop_
_entity.id
_entity.type
_entity.pdbx_description
1 polymer ?
#
loop_
_entity_poly.entity_id
_entity_poly.type
_entity_poly.pdbx_seq_one_letter_code
_entity_poly.pdbx_strand_id
1 'polypeptide(L)' 'MTDESPEIFDDFYLGLRAGGALRKQRRGEPLTTEEQEVLGRWNRLSFGRKTIAVGAFAVGTFGLGFTLGGLVFGRWRKA' A
#
# COMPACT_ATOMS: atom_id res chain seq x y z
N MET A 1 -13.90 10.14 -18.46
CA MET A 1 -14.07 9.10 -17.41
C MET A 1 -12.67 8.78 -16.90
N THR A 2 -12.10 9.70 -16.13
CA THR A 2 -10.65 9.74 -15.80
C THR A 2 -10.39 10.12 -14.34
N ASP A 3 -11.44 10.21 -13.51
CA ASP A 3 -11.34 10.59 -12.10
C ASP A 3 -10.95 9.43 -11.16
N GLU A 4 -11.03 8.18 -11.60
CA GLU A 4 -10.62 7.02 -10.77
C GLU A 4 -9.10 6.83 -10.69
N SER A 5 -8.35 7.25 -11.71
CA SER A 5 -6.89 7.13 -11.71
C SER A 5 -6.18 7.96 -10.63
N PRO A 6 -6.51 9.25 -10.39
CA PRO A 6 -5.86 10.02 -9.34
C PRO A 6 -6.04 9.39 -7.95
N GLU A 7 -7.21 8.80 -7.65
CA GLU A 7 -7.44 8.16 -6.35
C GLU A 7 -6.52 6.97 -6.06
N ILE A 8 -6.19 6.16 -7.08
CA ILE A 8 -5.29 5.00 -6.91
C ILE A 8 -3.86 5.46 -6.61
N PHE A 9 -3.37 6.48 -7.33
CA PHE A 9 -2.04 7.02 -7.10
C PHE A 9 -1.94 7.74 -5.75
N ASP A 10 -2.98 8.47 -5.36
CA ASP A 10 -3.04 9.13 -4.05
C ASP A 10 -3.02 8.12 -2.91
N ASP A 11 -3.80 7.04 -3.02
CA ASP A 11 -3.80 5.96 -2.04
C ASP A 11 -2.45 5.24 -1.99
N PHE A 12 -1.83 5.01 -3.15
CA PHE A 12 -0.51 4.40 -3.21
C PHE A 12 0.55 5.28 -2.56
N TYR A 13 0.55 6.58 -2.86
CA TYR A 13 1.48 7.54 -2.27
C TYR A 13 1.27 7.68 -0.75
N LEU A 14 0.02 7.71 -0.31
CA LEU A 14 -0.35 7.67 1.10
C LEU A 14 0.18 6.40 1.77
N GLY A 15 0.07 5.25 1.11
CA GLY A 15 0.58 3.96 1.58
C GLY A 15 2.11 3.91 1.70
N LEU A 16 2.84 4.46 0.73
CA LEU A 16 4.29 4.58 0.79
C LEU A 16 4.73 5.42 2.00
N ARG A 17 4.10 6.58 2.18
CA ARG A 17 4.41 7.49 3.28
C ARG A 17 4.06 6.90 4.65
N ALA A 18 2.90 6.26 4.75
CA ALA A 18 2.49 5.52 5.96
C ALA A 18 3.42 4.34 6.25
N GLY A 19 3.96 3.68 5.22
CA GLY A 19 4.95 2.62 5.37
C GLY A 19 6.26 3.12 6.00
N GLY A 20 6.72 4.32 5.62
CA GLY A 20 7.85 4.98 6.27
C GLY A 20 7.58 5.28 7.74
N ALA A 21 6.45 5.91 8.03
CA ALA A 21 6.01 6.21 9.40
C ALA A 21 5.88 4.94 10.26
N LEU A 22 5.32 3.85 9.72
CA LEU A 22 5.18 2.59 10.43
C LEU A 22 6.53 1.94 10.75
N ARG A 23 7.51 2.02 9.85
CA ARG A 23 8.87 1.51 10.11
C ARG A 23 9.55 2.30 11.23
N LYS A 24 9.38 3.61 11.22
CA LYS A 24 9.88 4.52 12.27
C LYS A 24 9.23 4.19 13.62
N GLN A 25 7.90 4.04 13.64
CA GLN A 25 7.14 3.62 14.84
C GLN A 25 7.65 2.29 15.40
N ARG A 26 7.93 1.30 14.54
CA ARG A 26 8.47 -0.02 14.97
C ARG A 26 9.87 0.06 15.57
N ARG A 27 10.65 1.12 15.27
CA ARG A 27 11.95 1.39 15.89
C ARG A 27 11.82 2.12 17.24
N GLY A 28 10.60 2.50 17.65
CA GLY A 28 10.36 3.30 18.85
C GLY A 28 10.70 4.78 18.69
N GLU A 29 10.97 5.24 17.48
CA GLU A 29 11.22 6.65 17.21
C GLU A 29 9.91 7.47 17.27
N PRO A 30 9.92 8.70 17.81
CA PRO A 30 8.74 9.54 17.90
C PRO A 30 8.26 9.94 16.50
N LEU A 31 6.96 9.78 16.27
CA LEU A 31 6.32 10.22 15.03
C LEU A 31 5.98 11.71 15.09
N THR A 32 6.26 12.44 14.02
CA THR A 32 5.76 13.81 13.83
C THR A 32 4.23 13.79 13.70
N THR A 33 3.59 14.94 13.92
CA THR A 33 2.13 15.08 13.75
C THR A 33 1.68 14.62 12.36
N GLU A 34 2.44 15.00 11.33
CA GLU A 34 2.14 14.63 9.95
C GLU A 34 2.30 13.12 9.69
N GLU A 35 3.32 12.48 10.27
CA GLU A 35 3.50 11.02 10.18
C GLU A 35 2.35 10.26 10.86
N GLN A 36 1.87 10.76 11.99
CA GLN A 36 0.71 10.19 12.69
C GLN A 36 -0.56 10.33 11.87
N GLU A 37 -0.80 11.49 11.26
CA GLU A 37 -1.97 11.75 10.41
C GLU A 37 -1.95 10.87 9.15
N VAL A 38 -0.81 10.77 8.49
CA VAL A 38 -0.61 9.92 7.31
C VAL A 38 -0.86 8.46 7.65
N LEU A 39 -0.27 7.97 8.75
CA LEU A 39 -0.49 6.60 9.21
C LEU A 39 -1.95 6.35 9.60
N GLY A 40 -2.59 7.33 10.24
CA GLY A 40 -4.00 7.30 10.60
C GLY A 40 -4.93 7.29 9.39
N ARG A 41 -4.64 8.10 8.36
CA ARG A 41 -5.39 8.12 7.09
C ARG A 41 -5.24 6.79 6.34
N TRP A 42 -4.02 6.27 6.25
CA TRP A 42 -3.78 4.95 5.68
C TRP A 42 -4.53 3.85 6.44
N ASN A 43 -4.52 3.86 7.78
CA ASN A 43 -5.23 2.86 8.57
C ASN A 43 -6.75 2.89 8.33
N ARG A 44 -7.35 4.07 8.12
CA ARG A 44 -8.77 4.23 7.83
C ARG A 44 -9.19 3.84 6.41
N LEU A 45 -8.26 3.76 5.46
CA LEU A 45 -8.57 3.27 4.12
C LEU A 45 -9.12 1.83 4.18
N SER A 46 -10.15 1.57 3.39
CA SER A 46 -10.73 0.24 3.26
C SER A 46 -9.69 -0.76 2.77
N PHE A 47 -9.85 -2.03 3.15
CA PHE A 47 -8.97 -3.09 2.68
C PHE A 47 -8.93 -3.15 1.14
N GLY A 48 -10.08 -3.00 0.48
CA GLY A 48 -10.18 -2.96 -0.98
C GLY A 48 -9.32 -1.87 -1.61
N ARG A 49 -9.38 -0.63 -1.10
CA ARG A 49 -8.56 0.49 -1.61
C ARG A 49 -7.06 0.23 -1.44
N LYS A 50 -6.65 -0.28 -0.28
CA LYS A 50 -5.26 -0.69 -0.04
C LYS A 50 -4.80 -1.76 -1.04
N THR A 51 -5.63 -2.77 -1.28
CA THR A 51 -5.33 -3.86 -2.21
C THR A 51 -5.27 -3.36 -3.65
N ILE A 52 -6.18 -2.48 -4.07
CA ILE A 52 -6.17 -1.90 -5.42
C ILE A 52 -4.93 -1.02 -5.61
N ALA A 53 -4.62 -0.12 -4.67
CA ALA A 53 -3.45 0.75 -4.75
C ALA A 53 -2.13 -0.02 -4.91
N VAL A 54 -1.92 -1.04 -4.06
CA VAL A 54 -0.70 -1.88 -4.12
C VAL A 54 -0.73 -2.81 -5.33
N GLY A 55 -1.90 -3.38 -5.65
CA GLY A 55 -2.09 -4.32 -6.76
C GLY A 55 -1.91 -3.67 -8.12
N ALA A 56 -2.49 -2.50 -8.34
CA ALA A 56 -2.33 -1.71 -9.56
C ALA A 56 -0.87 -1.33 -9.79
N PHE A 57 -0.16 -0.89 -8.73
CA PHE A 57 1.28 -0.64 -8.81
C PHE A 57 2.08 -1.89 -9.17
N ALA A 58 1.77 -3.04 -8.54
CA ALA A 58 2.46 -4.29 -8.80
C ALA A 58 2.24 -4.79 -10.23
N VAL A 59 0.99 -4.75 -10.72
CA VAL A 59 0.64 -5.12 -12.10
C VAL A 59 1.30 -4.16 -13.09
N GLY A 60 1.25 -2.85 -12.84
CA GLY A 60 1.85 -1.84 -13.73
C GLY A 60 3.38 -1.93 -13.79
N THR A 61 4.03 -2.28 -12.68
CA THR A 61 5.50 -2.32 -12.59
C THR A 61 6.09 -3.65 -13.07
N PHE A 62 5.48 -4.77 -12.66
CA PHE A 62 6.04 -6.11 -12.88
C PHE A 62 5.25 -6.96 -13.88
N GLY A 63 4.05 -6.52 -14.27
CA GLY A 63 3.16 -7.25 -15.16
C GLY A 63 2.26 -8.27 -14.45
N LEU A 64 1.28 -8.77 -15.21
CA LEU A 64 0.28 -9.73 -14.74
C LEU A 64 0.90 -11.07 -14.31
N GLY A 65 1.91 -11.56 -15.03
CA GLY A 65 2.55 -12.85 -14.73
C GLY A 65 3.26 -12.87 -13.38
N PHE A 66 4.00 -11.81 -13.05
CA PHE A 66 4.67 -11.68 -11.75
C PHE A 66 3.66 -11.51 -10.61
N THR A 67 2.62 -10.70 -10.82
CA THR A 67 1.61 -10.43 -9.77
C THR A 67 0.78 -11.68 -9.46
N LEU A 68 0.28 -12.37 -10.48
CA LEU A 68 -0.47 -13.62 -10.33
C LEU A 68 0.43 -14.74 -9.81
N GLY A 69 1.65 -14.85 -10.32
CA GLY A 69 2.65 -15.79 -9.81
C GLY A 69 2.94 -15.57 -8.33
N GLY A 70 3.21 -14.33 -7.92
CA GLY A 70 3.44 -13.97 -6.52
C GLY A 70 2.25 -14.31 -5.60
N LEU A 71 1.01 -14.15 -6.08
CA LEU A 71 -0.19 -14.52 -5.33
C LEU A 71 -0.34 -16.05 -5.19
N VAL A 72 -0.13 -16.79 -6.28
CA VAL A 72 -0.26 -18.26 -6.31
C VAL A 72 0.86 -18.91 -5.49
N PHE A 73 2.12 -18.60 -5.78
CA PHE A 73 3.27 -19.16 -5.07
C PHE A 73 3.36 -18.66 -3.62
N GLY A 74 2.93 -17.43 -3.34
CA GLY A 74 2.87 -16.89 -1.98
C GLY A 74 1.86 -17.63 -1.10
N ARG A 75 0.73 -18.08 -1.66
CA ARG A 75 -0.25 -18.91 -0.96
C ARG A 75 0.32 -20.29 -0.60
N TRP A 76 1.15 -20.85 -1.48
CA TRP A 76 1.75 -22.18 -1.29
C TRP A 76 2.85 -22.19 -0.23
N ARG A 77 3.47 -21.04 0.09
CA ARG A 77 4.50 -20.96 1.15
C ARG A 77 3.92 -20.93 2.58
N LYS A 78 2.60 -20.84 2.74
CA LYS A 78 1.91 -20.90 4.04
C LYS A 78 1.20 -22.23 4.32
N ALA A 79 1.25 -23.17 3.37
CA ALA A 79 0.83 -24.56 3.56
C ALA A 79 2.03 -25.41 3.98
#